data_AF-A0A5J4KS53-F1
#
_entry.id   AF-A0A5J4KS53-F1
#
_cell.length_a   1.000
_cell.length_b   1.000
_cell.length_c   1.000
_cell.angle_alpha   90.00
_cell.angle_beta   90.00
_cell.angle_gamma   90.00
#
_symmetry.space_group_name_H-M   'P 1'
#
loop_
_entity.id
_entity.type
_entity.pdbx_description
1 polymer ?
#
loop_
_entity_poly.entity_id
_entity_poly.type
_entity_poly.pdbx_seq_one_letter_code
_entity_poly.pdbx_strand_id
1 'polypeptide(L)'
;MKRRTTRAIQIGWVLLLALLVIGMAAPVNAAPTKDQQSLAGKMLDTKVYLTQDVLRQRFQESINQQVPKITADTVNTIVHNSPGGDQDWINKIANTLISPAVTLTDLKPQANGFNAGMTLTLYPGDPQPTTSHMLVTFSILNDTTIQVNGAALPGSTPLMTGPLTTLQVPIGKLTSVQSITNCGSANLEMGLQIPMDAANKSQGSVSGNDPIAMASFTQPVTSARMHLQSSASIAAQAVPLYVEVPFASLATIAAGITELPINNNMTAKNIKLSAQNGKLIVTADIISLVFGTPMLKLGTATTTISPQATGGKLRLHVDQTRLNILIFTFNADNYNQQIEQALNSQIGNAINNGLTIDSARMGPDTKIPCAAADSLLLTGSATIN
;
A
#
# COMPACT_ATOMS: atom_id res chain seq x y z
N MET A 1 -65.67 -20.39 -17.15
CA MET A 1 -64.66 -20.72 -16.11
C MET A 1 -63.30 -19.99 -16.25
N LYS A 2 -63.13 -18.94 -17.06
CA LYS A 2 -61.82 -18.26 -17.27
C LYS A 2 -61.53 -17.02 -16.39
N ARG A 3 -62.50 -16.47 -15.65
CA ARG A 3 -62.32 -15.24 -14.82
C ARG A 3 -61.92 -15.49 -13.36
N ARG A 4 -62.01 -16.73 -12.85
CA ARG A 4 -61.67 -17.05 -11.45
C ARG A 4 -60.18 -17.28 -11.23
N THR A 5 -59.46 -17.86 -12.20
CA THR A 5 -58.01 -18.08 -12.12
C THR A 5 -57.20 -16.78 -12.23
N THR A 6 -57.64 -15.81 -13.02
CA THR A 6 -56.99 -14.49 -13.14
C THR A 6 -57.06 -13.69 -11.84
N ARG A 7 -58.19 -13.77 -11.12
CA ARG A 7 -58.36 -13.13 -9.81
C ARG A 7 -57.53 -13.81 -8.72
N ALA A 8 -57.41 -15.14 -8.74
CA ALA A 8 -56.57 -15.87 -7.78
C ALA A 8 -55.07 -15.55 -7.96
N ILE A 9 -54.60 -15.38 -9.21
CA ILE A 9 -53.22 -14.96 -9.51
C ILE A 9 -52.99 -13.51 -9.06
N GLN A 10 -53.91 -12.58 -9.35
CA GLN A 10 -53.81 -11.20 -8.87
C GLN A 10 -53.81 -11.11 -7.34
N ILE A 11 -54.66 -11.88 -6.65
CA ILE A 11 -54.68 -11.93 -5.19
C ILE A 11 -53.38 -12.52 -4.65
N GLY A 12 -52.83 -13.56 -5.30
CA GLY A 12 -51.52 -14.12 -4.95
C GLY A 12 -50.38 -13.11 -5.08
N TRP A 13 -50.36 -12.32 -6.16
CA TRP A 13 -49.37 -11.24 -6.34
C TRP A 13 -49.54 -10.12 -5.33
N VAL A 14 -50.77 -9.70 -5.03
CA VAL A 14 -51.05 -8.64 -4.03
C VAL A 14 -50.71 -9.12 -2.61
N LEU A 15 -50.95 -10.40 -2.29
CA LEU A 15 -50.66 -10.97 -0.98
C LEU A 15 -49.15 -11.21 -0.80
N LEU A 16 -48.44 -11.59 -1.87
CA LEU A 16 -46.97 -11.65 -1.89
C LEU A 16 -46.35 -10.25 -1.77
N LEU A 17 -46.90 -9.25 -2.46
CA LEU A 17 -46.48 -7.85 -2.31
C LEU A 17 -46.75 -7.33 -0.91
N ALA A 18 -47.91 -7.64 -0.33
CA ALA A 18 -48.29 -7.24 1.03
C ALA A 18 -47.42 -7.92 2.10
N LEU A 19 -47.13 -9.22 1.97
CA LEU A 19 -46.18 -9.93 2.85
C LEU A 19 -44.77 -9.34 2.76
N LEU A 20 -44.37 -8.91 1.56
CA LEU A 20 -43.06 -8.32 1.32
C LEU A 20 -42.96 -6.89 1.89
N VAL A 21 -44.03 -6.10 1.79
CA VAL A 21 -44.13 -4.77 2.42
C VAL A 21 -44.22 -4.87 3.95
N ILE A 22 -44.95 -5.86 4.50
CA ILE A 22 -45.03 -6.10 5.95
C ILE A 22 -43.69 -6.61 6.50
N GLY A 23 -42.98 -7.46 5.74
CA GLY A 23 -41.63 -7.91 6.10
C GLY A 23 -40.57 -6.80 6.13
N MET A 24 -40.79 -5.70 5.40
CA MET A 24 -39.92 -4.51 5.40
C MET A 24 -40.28 -3.47 6.47
N ALA A 25 -41.48 -3.55 7.06
CA ALA A 25 -41.98 -2.58 8.05
C ALA A 25 -41.81 -3.03 9.51
N ALA A 26 -41.37 -4.28 9.76
CA ALA A 26 -41.13 -4.76 11.12
C ALA A 26 -39.80 -4.22 11.68
N PRO A 27 -39.75 -3.74 12.94
CA PRO A 27 -38.50 -3.37 13.59
C PRO A 27 -37.61 -4.62 13.71
N VAL A 28 -36.44 -4.57 13.09
CA VAL A 28 -35.50 -5.68 13.06
C VAL A 28 -34.72 -5.69 14.37
N ASN A 29 -35.09 -6.56 15.30
CA ASN A 29 -34.25 -6.83 16.47
C ASN A 29 -33.06 -7.68 16.04
N ALA A 30 -31.86 -7.09 16.10
CA ALA A 30 -30.60 -7.72 15.74
C ALA A 30 -30.26 -8.87 16.71
N ALA A 31 -30.22 -10.11 16.20
CA ALA A 31 -29.48 -11.18 16.85
C ALA A 31 -28.01 -11.08 16.39
N PRO A 32 -27.02 -11.22 17.30
CA PRO A 32 -25.62 -11.19 16.93
C PRO A 32 -25.29 -12.35 15.98
N THR A 33 -24.90 -12.02 14.75
CA THR A 33 -24.39 -12.95 13.75
C THR A 33 -23.09 -13.58 14.24
N LYS A 34 -23.02 -14.92 14.23
CA LYS A 34 -21.76 -15.64 14.43
C LYS A 34 -20.81 -15.31 13.27
N ASP A 35 -19.59 -14.91 13.57
CA ASP A 35 -18.52 -14.70 12.60
C ASP A 35 -18.25 -16.01 11.84
N GLN A 36 -18.83 -16.14 10.65
CA GLN A 36 -18.48 -17.20 9.72
C GLN A 36 -17.26 -16.72 8.94
N GLN A 37 -16.13 -17.37 9.19
CA GLN A 37 -14.82 -17.03 8.63
C GLN A 37 -14.87 -17.17 7.11
N SER A 38 -14.93 -16.03 6.42
CA SER A 38 -14.94 -15.91 4.97
C SER A 38 -13.55 -16.22 4.41
N LEU A 39 -13.48 -17.14 3.45
CA LEU A 39 -12.27 -17.47 2.66
C LEU A 39 -12.02 -16.38 1.59
N ALA A 40 -11.97 -15.11 1.98
CA ALA A 40 -11.44 -14.06 1.12
C ALA A 40 -9.98 -14.37 0.76
N GLY A 41 -9.55 -14.02 -0.46
CA GLY A 41 -8.19 -14.26 -0.93
C GLY A 41 -7.17 -13.83 0.12
N LYS A 42 -6.26 -14.75 0.48
CA LYS A 42 -5.38 -14.57 1.65
C LYS A 42 -4.44 -13.36 1.56
N MET A 43 -4.25 -12.83 0.35
CA MET A 43 -3.34 -11.73 0.04
C MET A 43 -4.05 -10.68 -0.82
N LEU A 44 -3.75 -9.42 -0.54
CA LEU A 44 -4.20 -8.25 -1.27
C LEU A 44 -3.02 -7.68 -2.06
N ASP A 45 -3.08 -7.70 -3.39
CA ASP A 45 -2.10 -6.97 -4.20
C ASP A 45 -2.39 -5.47 -4.08
N THR A 46 -1.34 -4.70 -3.78
CA THR A 46 -1.40 -3.24 -3.61
C THR A 46 -0.18 -2.59 -4.24
N LYS A 47 -0.30 -1.30 -4.56
CA LYS A 47 0.81 -0.44 -4.98
C LYS A 47 0.99 0.64 -3.94
N VAL A 48 2.21 0.76 -3.41
CA VAL A 48 2.56 1.81 -2.46
C VAL A 48 3.44 2.83 -3.15
N TYR A 49 3.02 4.08 -3.11
CA TYR A 49 3.74 5.19 -3.72
C TYR A 49 4.45 6.02 -2.66
N LEU A 50 5.74 6.27 -2.88
CA LEU A 50 6.54 7.22 -2.11
C LEU A 50 6.80 8.48 -2.93
N THR A 51 6.73 9.62 -2.26
CA THR A 51 6.94 10.92 -2.88
C THR A 51 8.42 11.32 -2.91
N GLN A 52 8.76 12.24 -3.82
CA GLN A 52 10.13 12.77 -3.90
C GLN A 52 10.61 13.37 -2.57
N ASP A 53 9.75 14.08 -1.84
CA ASP A 53 10.15 14.75 -0.60
C ASP A 53 10.48 13.73 0.50
N VAL A 54 9.66 12.69 0.61
CA VAL A 54 9.93 11.54 1.49
C VAL A 54 11.27 10.92 1.16
N LEU A 55 11.51 10.61 -0.12
CA LEU A 55 12.77 10.01 -0.56
C LEU A 55 13.93 10.95 -0.25
N ARG A 56 13.85 12.23 -0.61
CA ARG A 56 14.91 13.23 -0.38
C ARG A 56 15.28 13.32 1.10
N GLN A 57 14.29 13.36 1.98
CA GLN A 57 14.54 13.35 3.42
C GLN A 57 15.28 12.09 3.87
N ARG A 58 14.85 10.90 3.42
CA ARG A 58 15.49 9.63 3.79
C ARG A 58 16.91 9.49 3.24
N PHE A 59 17.15 9.92 2.01
CA PHE A 59 18.48 9.96 1.44
C PHE A 59 19.39 10.90 2.23
N GLN A 60 18.94 12.12 2.56
CA GLN A 60 19.74 13.06 3.35
C GLN A 60 20.00 12.56 4.79
N GLU A 61 19.01 11.95 5.44
CA GLU A 61 19.19 11.33 6.76
C GLU A 61 20.23 10.20 6.73
N SER A 62 20.16 9.34 5.72
CA SER A 62 21.13 8.26 5.53
C SER A 62 22.54 8.82 5.31
N ILE A 63 22.68 9.84 4.46
CA ILE A 63 23.95 10.55 4.23
C ILE A 63 24.49 11.13 5.55
N ASN A 64 23.66 11.84 6.31
CA ASN A 64 24.06 12.45 7.58
C ASN A 64 24.53 11.43 8.62
N GLN A 65 24.00 10.19 8.58
CA GLN A 65 24.42 9.10 9.47
C GLN A 65 25.70 8.39 9.00
N GLN A 66 25.93 8.30 7.69
CA GLN A 66 27.06 7.58 7.12
C GLN A 66 28.34 8.44 7.03
N VAL A 67 28.22 9.73 6.69
CA VAL A 67 29.37 10.62 6.47
C VAL A 67 30.32 10.71 7.68
N PRO A 68 29.84 10.88 8.93
CA PRO A 68 30.74 10.93 10.09
C PRO A 68 31.55 9.65 10.27
N LYS A 69 30.95 8.48 10.02
CA LYS A 69 31.62 7.18 10.14
C LYS A 69 32.69 6.99 9.07
N ILE A 70 32.34 7.27 7.81
CA ILE A 70 33.28 7.20 6.67
C ILE A 70 34.48 8.12 6.92
N THR A 71 34.23 9.31 7.46
CA THR A 71 35.28 10.27 7.80
C THR A 71 36.21 9.70 8.87
N ALA A 72 35.66 9.21 9.98
CA ALA A 72 36.44 8.64 11.06
C ALA A 72 37.29 7.45 10.58
N ASP A 73 36.74 6.55 9.77
CA ASP A 73 37.45 5.39 9.24
C ASP A 73 38.59 5.79 8.28
N THR A 74 38.33 6.80 7.43
CA THR A 74 39.33 7.34 6.50
C THR A 74 40.47 8.01 7.27
N VAL A 75 40.14 8.86 8.24
CA VAL A 75 41.13 9.51 9.11
C VAL A 75 41.94 8.46 9.86
N ASN A 76 41.29 7.46 10.47
CA ASN A 76 41.96 6.39 11.19
C ASN A 76 42.93 5.59 10.30
N THR A 77 42.54 5.35 9.05
CA THR A 77 43.39 4.65 8.06
C THR A 77 44.62 5.49 7.69
N ILE A 78 44.44 6.79 7.46
CA ILE A 78 45.55 7.72 7.18
C ILE A 78 46.50 7.78 8.39
N VAL A 79 45.94 7.91 9.59
CA VAL A 79 46.70 7.95 10.84
C VAL A 79 47.48 6.65 11.05
N HIS A 80 46.88 5.47 10.86
CA HIS A 80 47.56 4.18 11.02
C HIS A 80 48.71 3.97 10.04
N ASN A 81 48.59 4.51 8.82
CA ASN A 81 49.64 4.43 7.80
C ASN A 81 50.73 5.51 7.96
N SER A 82 50.60 6.40 8.94
CA SER A 82 51.57 7.45 9.22
C SER A 82 52.65 6.95 10.20
N PRO A 83 53.88 7.51 10.16
CA PRO A 83 54.94 7.18 11.10
C PRO A 83 54.48 7.32 12.56
N GLY A 84 54.83 6.38 13.43
CA GLY A 84 54.31 6.29 14.81
C GLY A 84 54.49 7.56 15.66
N GLY A 85 55.55 8.34 15.43
CA GLY A 85 55.78 9.61 16.13
C GLY A 85 54.81 10.74 15.74
N ASP A 86 54.13 10.59 14.60
CA ASP A 86 53.29 11.62 13.99
C ASP A 86 51.78 11.37 14.13
N GLN A 87 51.39 10.18 14.58
CA GLN A 87 49.99 9.75 14.57
C GLN A 87 49.07 10.65 15.41
N ASP A 88 49.52 11.06 16.61
CA ASP A 88 48.73 11.89 17.51
C ASP A 88 48.47 13.31 16.96
N TRP A 89 49.46 13.91 16.29
CA TRP A 89 49.28 15.24 15.71
C TRP A 89 48.47 15.16 14.42
N ILE A 90 48.70 14.16 13.57
CA ILE A 90 47.93 13.95 12.33
C ILE A 90 46.46 13.72 12.68
N ASN A 91 46.18 12.90 13.70
CA ASN A 91 44.81 12.65 14.14
C ASN A 91 44.13 13.93 14.65
N LYS A 92 44.82 14.77 15.43
CA LYS A 92 44.27 16.05 15.91
C LYS A 92 44.02 17.03 14.77
N ILE A 93 44.95 17.15 13.82
CA ILE A 93 44.80 18.06 12.68
C ILE A 93 43.70 17.57 11.73
N ALA A 94 43.66 16.28 11.40
CA ALA A 94 42.65 15.70 10.53
C ALA A 94 41.24 15.90 11.11
N ASN A 95 41.01 15.57 12.38
CA ASN A 95 39.69 15.75 13.00
C ASN A 95 39.29 17.23 13.20
N THR A 96 40.25 18.16 13.18
CA THR A 96 39.97 19.60 13.34
C THR A 96 39.70 20.27 11.98
N LEU A 97 40.44 19.90 10.94
CA LEU A 97 40.38 20.54 9.62
C LEU A 97 39.43 19.84 8.64
N ILE A 98 39.22 18.53 8.79
CA ILE A 98 38.39 17.73 7.90
C ILE A 98 37.05 17.49 8.60
N SER A 99 36.04 18.25 8.19
CA SER A 99 34.66 18.11 8.66
C SER A 99 33.75 18.03 7.44
N PRO A 100 33.77 16.89 6.73
CA PRO A 100 33.10 16.77 5.47
C PRO A 100 31.60 16.71 5.69
N ALA A 101 30.87 17.37 4.80
CA ALA A 101 29.43 17.32 4.72
C ALA A 101 29.03 16.98 3.30
N VAL A 102 28.04 16.11 3.16
CA VAL A 102 27.45 15.77 1.88
C VAL A 102 26.00 16.22 1.89
N THR A 103 25.63 17.01 0.89
CA THR A 103 24.26 17.50 0.72
C THR A 103 23.67 16.94 -0.56
N LEU A 104 22.47 16.38 -0.49
CA LEU A 104 21.69 15.99 -1.65
C LEU A 104 21.12 17.24 -2.32
N THR A 105 21.62 17.57 -3.51
CA THR A 105 21.25 18.76 -4.28
C THR A 105 20.18 18.50 -5.33
N ASP A 106 20.10 17.26 -5.84
CA ASP A 106 19.06 16.86 -6.79
C ASP A 106 18.60 15.43 -6.51
N LEU A 107 17.34 15.12 -6.82
CA LEU A 107 16.79 13.77 -6.78
C LEU A 107 15.67 13.65 -7.80
N LYS A 108 16.01 13.37 -9.04
CA LYS A 108 15.04 13.28 -10.15
C LYS A 108 14.80 11.83 -10.56
N PRO A 109 13.55 11.36 -10.70
CA PRO A 109 13.30 10.05 -11.28
C PRO A 109 13.79 10.03 -12.74
N GLN A 110 14.37 8.92 -13.15
CA GLN A 110 14.80 8.64 -14.51
C GLN A 110 14.57 7.16 -14.85
N ALA A 111 14.91 6.74 -16.07
CA ALA A 111 14.82 5.33 -16.43
C ALA A 111 15.65 4.49 -15.44
N ASN A 112 15.02 3.48 -14.83
CA ASN A 112 15.62 2.50 -13.92
C ASN A 112 16.14 3.06 -12.58
N GLY A 113 15.75 4.28 -12.17
CA GLY A 113 16.19 4.81 -10.88
C GLY A 113 16.03 6.32 -10.74
N PHE A 114 16.95 6.92 -10.00
CA PHE A 114 16.96 8.35 -9.72
C PHE A 114 18.33 8.93 -10.06
N ASN A 115 18.36 10.11 -10.65
CA ASN A 115 19.55 10.95 -10.70
C ASN A 115 19.64 11.71 -9.37
N ALA A 116 20.55 11.26 -8.50
CA ALA A 116 20.87 11.91 -7.24
C ALA A 116 22.10 12.80 -7.43
N GLY A 117 21.90 14.12 -7.35
CA GLY A 117 22.98 15.10 -7.29
C GLY A 117 23.44 15.23 -5.84
N MET A 118 24.74 15.10 -5.60
CA MET A 118 25.33 15.21 -4.26
C MET A 118 26.52 16.15 -4.31
N THR A 119 26.59 17.06 -3.34
CA THR A 119 27.69 18.00 -3.18
C THR A 119 28.43 17.70 -1.89
N LEU A 120 29.70 17.35 -2.02
CA LEU A 120 30.66 17.14 -0.95
C LEU A 120 31.41 18.44 -0.69
N THR A 121 31.38 18.92 0.56
CA THR A 121 32.25 19.97 1.09
C THR A 121 33.18 19.34 2.11
N LEU A 122 34.47 19.62 2.09
CA LEU A 122 35.43 19.01 3.03
C LEU A 122 35.50 19.73 4.39
N TYR A 123 35.13 21.01 4.43
CA TYR A 123 35.14 21.85 5.61
C TYR A 123 34.16 23.04 5.43
N PRO A 124 33.75 23.72 6.52
CA PRO A 124 32.92 24.91 6.42
C PRO A 124 33.59 26.01 5.59
N GLY A 125 32.92 26.49 4.53
CA GLY A 125 33.46 27.51 3.63
C GLY A 125 34.39 26.99 2.53
N ASP A 126 34.38 25.68 2.25
CA ASP A 126 35.08 25.07 1.13
C ASP A 126 34.86 25.86 -0.19
N PRO A 127 35.91 26.46 -0.78
CA PRO A 127 35.79 27.26 -2.00
C PRO A 127 35.59 26.41 -3.26
N GLN A 128 35.80 25.09 -3.19
CA GLN A 128 35.67 24.18 -4.33
C GLN A 128 34.90 22.90 -3.93
N PRO A 129 33.61 23.01 -3.58
CA PRO A 129 32.80 21.85 -3.29
C PRO A 129 32.72 20.93 -4.51
N THR A 130 32.86 19.63 -4.28
CA THR A 130 32.78 18.63 -5.35
C THR A 130 31.35 18.16 -5.52
N THR A 131 30.77 18.39 -6.71
CA THR A 131 29.42 17.89 -7.03
C THR A 131 29.51 16.68 -7.93
N SER A 132 28.71 15.66 -7.63
CA SER A 132 28.62 14.42 -8.39
C SER A 132 27.16 14.04 -8.63
N HIS A 133 26.90 13.43 -9.78
CA HIS A 133 25.62 12.81 -10.07
C HIS A 133 25.73 11.30 -10.10
N MET A 134 24.82 10.65 -9.36
CA MET A 134 24.75 9.21 -9.24
C MET A 134 23.38 8.70 -9.67
N LEU A 135 23.39 7.58 -10.41
CA LEU A 135 22.23 6.77 -10.63
C LEU A 135 21.98 5.93 -9.38
N VAL A 136 20.88 6.22 -8.70
CA VAL A 136 20.39 5.44 -7.56
C VAL A 136 19.32 4.48 -8.05
N THR A 137 19.52 3.19 -7.83
CA THR A 137 18.60 2.12 -8.25
C THR A 137 18.08 1.34 -7.06
N PHE A 138 16.95 0.68 -7.25
CA PHE A 138 16.26 -0.11 -6.24
C PHE A 138 16.09 -1.53 -6.76
N SER A 139 16.46 -2.51 -5.96
CA SER A 139 16.28 -3.93 -6.27
C SER A 139 15.74 -4.66 -5.04
N ILE A 140 14.84 -5.62 -5.24
CA ILE A 140 14.32 -6.43 -4.15
C ILE A 140 15.43 -7.38 -3.68
N LEU A 141 15.83 -7.27 -2.41
CA LEU A 141 16.78 -8.19 -1.79
C LEU A 141 16.08 -9.43 -1.26
N ASN A 142 14.90 -9.24 -0.66
CA ASN A 142 14.00 -10.30 -0.19
C ASN A 142 12.56 -9.74 -0.08
N ASP A 143 11.62 -10.59 0.34
CA ASP A 143 10.19 -10.28 0.50
C ASP A 143 9.88 -9.00 1.31
N THR A 144 10.81 -8.45 2.10
CA THR A 144 10.58 -7.26 2.95
C THR A 144 11.68 -6.21 2.85
N THR A 145 12.71 -6.44 2.03
CA THR A 145 13.89 -5.56 1.98
C THR A 145 14.20 -5.15 0.55
N ILE A 146 14.33 -3.84 0.35
CA ILE A 146 14.81 -3.23 -0.88
C ILE A 146 16.28 -2.88 -0.68
N GLN A 147 17.16 -3.38 -1.56
CA GLN A 147 18.53 -2.92 -1.67
C GLN A 147 18.56 -1.64 -2.51
N VAL A 148 19.16 -0.59 -1.94
CA VAL A 148 19.45 0.66 -2.65
C VAL A 148 20.89 0.61 -3.13
N ASN A 149 21.11 0.84 -4.42
CA ASN A 149 22.43 0.82 -5.03
C ASN A 149 22.74 2.17 -5.69
N GLY A 150 24.01 2.55 -5.69
CA GLY A 150 24.50 3.75 -6.37
C GLY A 150 25.52 3.41 -7.45
N ALA A 151 25.47 4.11 -8.57
CA ALA A 151 26.51 4.10 -9.59
C ALA A 151 26.74 5.54 -10.08
N ALA A 152 27.96 5.89 -10.44
CA ALA A 152 28.21 7.18 -11.09
C ALA A 152 27.48 7.25 -12.45
N LEU A 153 26.91 8.41 -12.75
CA LEU A 153 26.47 8.69 -14.11
C LEU A 153 27.67 8.98 -15.03
N PRO A 154 27.57 8.71 -16.34
CA PRO A 154 28.62 9.04 -17.30
C PRO A 154 29.06 10.50 -17.18
N GLY A 155 30.37 10.73 -17.06
CA GLY A 155 30.96 12.06 -16.89
C GLY A 155 30.94 12.62 -15.46
N SER A 156 30.44 11.87 -14.47
CA SER A 156 30.48 12.25 -13.05
C SER A 156 31.54 11.45 -12.28
N THR A 157 32.19 12.09 -11.31
CA THR A 157 33.11 11.42 -10.38
C THR A 157 32.31 10.62 -9.35
N PRO A 158 32.46 9.29 -9.21
CA PRO A 158 31.73 8.54 -8.19
C PRO A 158 32.12 9.01 -6.79
N LEU A 159 31.14 9.48 -6.01
CA LEU A 159 31.33 9.65 -4.56
C LEU A 159 31.22 8.29 -3.85
N MET A 160 30.31 7.45 -4.32
CA MET A 160 30.08 6.09 -3.81
C MET A 160 29.61 5.18 -4.96
N THR A 161 29.91 3.89 -4.90
CA THR A 161 29.40 2.89 -5.86
C THR A 161 29.08 1.58 -5.17
N GLY A 162 27.99 0.93 -5.59
CA GLY A 162 27.53 -0.34 -5.04
C GLY A 162 26.37 -0.18 -4.04
N PRO A 163 26.18 -1.16 -3.14
CA PRO A 163 25.17 -1.11 -2.08
C PRO A 163 25.36 0.13 -1.20
N LEU A 164 24.33 0.98 -1.12
CA LEU A 164 24.35 2.20 -0.29
C LEU A 164 23.67 1.96 1.06
N THR A 165 22.47 1.38 1.00
CA THR A 165 21.63 1.10 2.18
C THR A 165 20.55 0.09 1.81
N THR A 166 19.82 -0.37 2.81
CA THR A 166 18.61 -1.17 2.65
C THR A 166 17.41 -0.43 3.20
N LEU A 167 16.25 -0.57 2.55
CA LEU A 167 14.97 -0.10 3.07
C LEU A 167 14.12 -1.30 3.46
N GLN A 168 13.68 -1.34 4.72
CA GLN A 168 12.73 -2.34 5.19
C GLN A 168 11.30 -1.85 4.97
N VAL A 169 10.51 -2.69 4.31
CA VAL A 169 9.08 -2.48 4.16
C VAL A 169 8.36 -3.17 5.32
N PRO A 170 7.60 -2.42 6.14
CA PRO A 170 7.00 -2.93 7.37
C PRO A 170 5.82 -3.88 7.13
N ILE A 171 5.28 -3.94 5.90
CA ILE A 171 3.98 -4.52 5.60
C ILE A 171 4.03 -5.38 4.34
N GLY A 172 3.38 -6.54 4.41
CA GLY A 172 3.21 -7.43 3.26
C GLY A 172 4.53 -7.98 2.72
N LYS A 173 4.48 -8.42 1.45
CA LYS A 173 5.62 -8.91 0.69
C LYS A 173 5.86 -8.06 -0.55
N LEU A 174 7.11 -7.69 -0.80
CA LEU A 174 7.55 -7.00 -1.99
C LEU A 174 7.44 -7.89 -3.23
N THR A 175 6.72 -7.40 -4.24
CA THR A 175 6.60 -8.04 -5.55
C THR A 175 7.28 -7.21 -6.63
N SER A 176 7.36 -5.90 -6.46
CA SER A 176 8.06 -5.01 -7.40
C SER A 176 8.54 -3.73 -6.71
N VAL A 177 9.56 -3.10 -7.28
CA VAL A 177 10.00 -1.74 -6.93
C VAL A 177 10.44 -1.04 -8.21
N GLN A 178 9.92 0.15 -8.48
CA GLN A 178 10.26 0.91 -9.67
C GLN A 178 10.17 2.41 -9.46
N SER A 179 11.07 3.16 -10.10
CA SER A 179 10.98 4.61 -10.22
C SER A 179 9.91 5.00 -11.24
N ILE A 180 9.12 6.01 -10.94
CA ILE A 180 8.07 6.53 -11.82
C ILE A 180 8.26 8.04 -12.05
N THR A 181 8.00 8.49 -13.27
CA THR A 181 8.22 9.90 -13.66
C THR A 181 6.93 10.69 -13.87
N ASN A 182 5.79 10.01 -14.02
CA ASN A 182 4.56 10.60 -14.56
C ASN A 182 3.34 10.39 -13.64
N CYS A 183 3.51 10.38 -12.32
CA CYS A 183 2.42 10.15 -11.36
C CYS A 183 2.33 11.23 -10.26
N GLY A 184 2.24 12.49 -10.67
CA GLY A 184 2.06 13.60 -9.73
C GLY A 184 3.24 13.72 -8.77
N SER A 185 2.99 13.61 -7.46
CA SER A 185 4.02 13.67 -6.42
C SER A 185 4.71 12.33 -6.16
N ALA A 186 4.26 11.23 -6.76
CA ALA A 186 4.87 9.93 -6.57
C ALA A 186 6.04 9.70 -7.53
N ASN A 187 7.13 9.16 -7.00
CA ASN A 187 8.37 8.93 -7.74
C ASN A 187 8.92 7.52 -7.57
N LEU A 188 8.45 6.78 -6.56
CA LEU A 188 8.73 5.36 -6.39
C LEU A 188 7.41 4.61 -6.19
N GLU A 189 7.21 3.54 -6.94
CA GLU A 189 6.12 2.58 -6.77
C GLU A 189 6.70 1.27 -6.23
N MET A 190 6.08 0.74 -5.18
CA MET A 190 6.38 -0.56 -4.59
C MET A 190 5.14 -1.44 -4.70
N GLY A 191 5.22 -2.54 -5.43
CA GLY A 191 4.17 -3.55 -5.43
C GLY A 191 4.27 -4.41 -4.18
N LEU A 192 3.16 -4.56 -3.45
CA LEU A 192 3.09 -5.33 -2.21
C LEU A 192 1.92 -6.32 -2.21
N GLN A 193 2.15 -7.50 -1.63
CA GLN A 193 1.11 -8.45 -1.25
C GLN A 193 0.86 -8.39 0.26
N ILE A 194 -0.28 -7.85 0.67
CA ILE A 194 -0.63 -7.66 2.07
C ILE A 194 -1.53 -8.81 2.53
N PRO A 195 -1.16 -9.58 3.57
CA PRO A 195 -2.05 -10.60 4.11
C PRO A 195 -3.29 -9.97 4.74
N MET A 196 -4.46 -10.50 4.42
CA MET A 196 -5.75 -9.97 4.92
C MET A 196 -6.12 -10.50 6.32
N ASP A 197 -5.43 -11.53 6.82
CA ASP A 197 -5.64 -12.06 8.16
C ASP A 197 -4.96 -11.17 9.21
N ALA A 198 -5.74 -10.33 9.91
CA ALA A 198 -5.28 -9.52 11.04
C ALA A 198 -4.70 -10.34 12.21
N ALA A 199 -5.00 -11.65 12.26
CA ALA A 199 -4.49 -12.58 13.29
C ALA A 199 -3.05 -13.05 13.01
N ASN A 200 -2.59 -12.98 11.77
CA ASN A 200 -1.25 -13.42 11.38
C ASN A 200 -0.40 -12.21 10.99
N LYS A 201 0.32 -11.66 11.98
CA LYS A 201 1.48 -10.78 11.77
C LYS A 201 2.66 -11.49 11.08
N SER A 202 2.46 -12.66 10.50
CA SER A 202 3.55 -13.43 9.93
C SER A 202 3.93 -12.85 8.58
N GLN A 203 5.15 -12.30 8.54
CA GLN A 203 6.02 -12.31 7.37
C GLN A 203 5.91 -13.70 6.72
N GLY A 204 5.01 -13.86 5.76
CA GLY A 204 4.91 -15.10 5.03
C GLY A 204 6.18 -15.23 4.20
N SER A 205 6.91 -16.33 4.31
CA SER A 205 7.87 -16.71 3.28
C SER A 205 7.09 -17.18 2.04
N VAL A 206 7.48 -16.77 0.83
CA VAL A 206 7.19 -17.58 -0.37
C VAL A 206 8.46 -18.34 -0.74
N SER A 207 8.34 -19.64 -0.98
CA SER A 207 9.40 -20.42 -1.61
C SER A 207 9.60 -19.90 -3.03
N GLY A 208 10.62 -19.07 -3.24
CA GLY A 208 10.98 -18.56 -4.55
C GLY A 208 11.52 -19.67 -5.47
N ASN A 209 11.00 -19.70 -6.69
CA ASN A 209 11.66 -20.31 -7.85
C ASN A 209 11.39 -19.39 -9.04
N ASP A 210 12.13 -18.27 -9.11
CA ASP A 210 12.37 -17.55 -10.36
C ASP A 210 13.81 -17.02 -10.34
N PRO A 211 14.72 -17.56 -11.18
CA PRO A 211 16.08 -17.07 -11.28
C PRO A 211 16.09 -15.82 -12.15
N ILE A 212 16.10 -14.63 -11.55
CA ILE A 212 16.47 -13.41 -12.28
C ILE A 212 18.00 -13.37 -12.36
N ALA A 213 18.49 -13.52 -13.59
CA ALA A 213 19.90 -13.58 -13.94
C ALA A 213 20.67 -12.36 -13.40
N MET A 214 21.63 -12.62 -12.51
CA MET A 214 22.73 -11.71 -12.22
C MET A 214 23.56 -11.53 -13.49
N ALA A 215 23.43 -10.40 -14.17
CA ALA A 215 24.42 -9.97 -15.14
C ALA A 215 25.68 -9.52 -14.38
N SER A 216 26.64 -10.43 -14.28
CA SER A 216 27.98 -10.18 -13.75
C SER A 216 28.65 -9.07 -14.57
N PHE A 217 28.72 -7.85 -14.03
CA PHE A 217 29.60 -6.83 -14.55
C PHE A 217 31.02 -7.10 -14.05
N THR A 218 31.77 -7.89 -14.81
CA THR A 218 33.23 -8.00 -14.69
C THR A 218 33.85 -6.77 -15.34
N GLN A 219 34.30 -5.81 -14.53
CA GLN A 219 35.26 -4.79 -14.97
C GLN A 219 36.58 -4.95 -14.21
N PRO A 220 37.72 -4.90 -14.91
CA PRO A 220 39.02 -4.77 -14.27
C PRO A 220 39.24 -3.32 -13.82
N VAL A 221 40.38 -3.11 -13.16
CA VAL A 221 41.06 -1.85 -12.85
C VAL A 221 40.97 -1.38 -11.39
N THR A 222 42.18 -1.41 -10.83
CA THR A 222 42.74 -0.84 -9.61
C THR A 222 42.38 0.63 -9.38
N SER A 223 41.62 0.89 -8.32
CA SER A 223 41.59 2.14 -7.53
C SER A 223 40.98 1.79 -6.18
N ALA A 224 41.52 2.33 -5.10
CA ALA A 224 41.11 2.04 -3.71
C ALA A 224 39.58 2.12 -3.55
N ARG A 225 38.93 0.95 -3.49
CA ARG A 225 37.49 0.84 -3.24
C ARG A 225 37.26 0.97 -1.74
N MET A 226 36.57 2.01 -1.30
CA MET A 226 35.94 2.01 0.02
C MET A 226 34.88 0.90 0.03
N HIS A 227 35.21 -0.22 0.67
CA HIS A 227 34.30 -1.33 0.85
C HIS A 227 33.48 -1.07 2.12
N LEU A 228 32.27 -0.49 1.98
CA LEU A 228 31.36 -0.34 3.11
C LEU A 228 30.57 -1.64 3.30
N GLN A 229 30.88 -2.33 4.39
CA GLN A 229 30.05 -3.39 4.93
C GLN A 229 29.53 -2.93 6.30
N SER A 230 28.62 -1.94 6.31
CA SER A 230 27.90 -1.57 7.53
C SER A 230 26.51 -1.02 7.23
N SER A 231 25.49 -1.85 7.47
CA SER A 231 24.09 -1.47 7.52
C SER A 231 23.82 -0.68 8.80
N ALA A 232 23.97 0.64 8.76
CA ALA A 232 23.44 1.50 9.82
C ALA A 232 21.91 1.56 9.69
N SER A 233 21.18 1.12 10.72
CA SER A 233 19.71 1.20 10.73
C SER A 233 19.26 2.65 10.88
N ILE A 234 18.52 3.17 9.90
CA ILE A 234 17.90 4.49 10.00
C ILE A 234 16.82 4.41 11.09
N ALA A 235 16.67 5.47 11.89
CA ALA A 235 15.67 5.51 12.95
C ALA A 235 14.26 5.43 12.34
N ALA A 236 13.44 4.56 12.92
CA ALA A 236 12.05 4.37 12.55
C ALA A 236 11.26 5.67 12.67
N GLN A 237 10.75 6.17 11.53
CA GLN A 237 9.85 7.31 11.49
C GLN A 237 8.64 7.00 10.61
N ALA A 238 7.49 7.54 11.00
CA ALA A 238 6.28 7.48 10.21
C ALA A 238 6.43 8.39 8.98
N VAL A 239 6.19 7.82 7.81
CA VAL A 239 6.36 8.48 6.52
C VAL A 239 5.01 8.55 5.82
N PRO A 240 4.62 9.71 5.26
CA PRO A 240 3.41 9.82 4.46
C PRO A 240 3.53 8.97 3.20
N LEU A 241 2.49 8.22 2.88
CA LEU A 241 2.45 7.32 1.74
C LEU A 241 1.04 7.27 1.13
N TYR A 242 0.99 6.79 -0.10
CA TYR A 242 -0.24 6.51 -0.81
C TYR A 242 -0.30 5.02 -1.13
N VAL A 243 -1.41 4.36 -0.83
CA VAL A 243 -1.64 2.95 -1.16
C VAL A 243 -2.79 2.87 -2.15
N GLU A 244 -2.53 2.34 -3.33
CA GLU A 244 -3.55 1.95 -4.28
C GLU A 244 -3.85 0.46 -4.13
N VAL A 245 -5.12 0.13 -3.90
CA VAL A 245 -5.65 -1.22 -3.97
C VAL A 245 -6.38 -1.36 -5.31
N PRO A 246 -5.81 -2.07 -6.29
CA PRO A 246 -6.45 -2.29 -7.58
C PRO A 246 -7.81 -2.95 -7.44
N PHE A 247 -8.71 -2.67 -8.40
CA PHE A 247 -10.05 -3.23 -8.38
C PHE A 247 -10.07 -4.76 -8.41
N ALA A 248 -9.12 -5.41 -9.09
CA ALA A 248 -8.98 -6.87 -9.10
C ALA A 248 -8.77 -7.44 -7.68
N SER A 249 -7.99 -6.75 -6.84
CA SER A 249 -7.77 -7.11 -5.44
C SER A 249 -9.06 -6.92 -4.63
N LEU A 250 -9.78 -5.81 -4.83
CA LEU A 250 -11.09 -5.56 -4.19
C LEU A 250 -12.14 -6.61 -4.59
N ALA A 251 -12.18 -7.01 -5.86
CA ALA A 251 -13.07 -8.04 -6.36
C ALA A 251 -12.80 -9.42 -5.73
N THR A 252 -11.53 -9.71 -5.41
CA THR A 252 -11.14 -10.94 -4.71
C THR A 252 -11.67 -10.97 -3.27
N ILE A 253 -11.70 -9.82 -2.58
CA ILE A 253 -12.36 -9.69 -1.27
C ILE A 253 -13.85 -10.01 -1.40
N ALA A 254 -14.52 -9.41 -2.39
CA ALA A 254 -15.95 -9.59 -2.63
C ALA A 254 -16.31 -11.04 -2.98
N ALA A 255 -15.49 -11.70 -3.81
CA ALA A 255 -15.67 -13.10 -4.17
C ALA A 255 -15.53 -14.06 -2.97
N GLY A 256 -14.75 -13.67 -1.95
CA GLY A 256 -14.68 -14.39 -0.68
C GLY A 256 -15.99 -14.39 0.11
N ILE A 257 -16.78 -13.31 -0.02
CA ILE A 257 -18.07 -13.17 0.66
C ILE A 257 -19.12 -13.98 -0.12
N THR A 258 -19.17 -15.28 0.15
CA THR A 258 -20.07 -16.23 -0.52
C THR A 258 -21.55 -16.00 -0.15
N GLU A 259 -21.82 -15.67 1.11
CA GLU A 259 -23.13 -15.29 1.59
C GLU A 259 -23.03 -14.26 2.73
N LEU A 260 -23.94 -13.29 2.70
CA LEU A 260 -24.09 -12.30 3.77
C LEU A 260 -25.49 -12.45 4.38
N PRO A 261 -25.62 -12.93 5.62
CA PRO A 261 -26.92 -13.00 6.28
C PRO A 261 -27.44 -11.59 6.55
N ILE A 262 -28.64 -11.28 6.08
CA ILE A 262 -29.31 -10.00 6.33
C ILE A 262 -30.19 -10.15 7.57
N ASN A 263 -30.96 -11.24 7.66
CA ASN A 263 -31.69 -11.60 8.87
C ASN A 263 -31.97 -13.11 8.88
N ASN A 264 -32.78 -13.57 9.83
CA ASN A 264 -33.09 -15.00 9.99
C ASN A 264 -33.73 -15.66 8.76
N ASN A 265 -34.32 -14.87 7.86
CA ASN A 265 -35.11 -15.36 6.73
C ASN A 265 -34.57 -14.89 5.36
N MET A 266 -33.47 -14.13 5.33
CA MET A 266 -32.93 -13.55 4.09
C MET A 266 -31.40 -13.54 4.09
N THR A 267 -30.82 -13.95 2.96
CA THR A 267 -29.38 -13.89 2.71
C THR A 267 -29.10 -13.19 1.39
N ALA A 268 -28.00 -12.45 1.34
CA ALA A 268 -27.44 -11.95 0.10
C ALA A 268 -26.43 -12.97 -0.45
N LYS A 269 -26.55 -13.32 -1.72
CA LYS A 269 -25.61 -14.20 -2.46
C LYS A 269 -25.21 -13.57 -3.79
N ASN A 270 -24.26 -14.18 -4.49
CA ASN A 270 -23.77 -13.72 -5.79
C ASN A 270 -23.29 -12.26 -5.75
N ILE A 271 -22.55 -11.91 -4.69
CA ILE A 271 -22.07 -10.56 -4.46
C ILE A 271 -21.09 -10.17 -5.57
N LYS A 272 -21.39 -9.07 -6.25
CA LYS A 272 -20.57 -8.49 -7.31
C LYS A 272 -20.16 -7.08 -6.93
N LEU A 273 -18.90 -6.78 -7.17
CA LEU A 273 -18.34 -5.45 -6.97
C LEU A 273 -18.26 -4.71 -8.30
N SER A 274 -18.38 -3.39 -8.27
CA SER A 274 -18.08 -2.47 -9.37
C SER A 274 -17.74 -1.10 -8.79
N ALA A 275 -17.14 -0.22 -9.58
CA ALA A 275 -16.86 1.16 -9.18
C ALA A 275 -17.61 2.13 -10.11
N GLN A 276 -18.30 3.12 -9.56
CA GLN A 276 -19.02 4.13 -10.32
C GLN A 276 -19.03 5.46 -9.59
N ASN A 277 -18.74 6.56 -10.29
CA ASN A 277 -18.79 7.94 -9.77
C ASN A 277 -18.00 8.13 -8.45
N GLY A 278 -16.81 7.52 -8.35
CA GLY A 278 -15.98 7.62 -7.14
C GLY A 278 -16.51 6.82 -5.94
N LYS A 279 -17.47 5.93 -6.17
CA LYS A 279 -18.08 5.06 -5.15
C LYS A 279 -17.96 3.61 -5.54
N LEU A 280 -18.00 2.74 -4.54
CA LEU A 280 -18.07 1.30 -4.73
C LEU A 280 -19.54 0.89 -4.80
N ILE A 281 -19.89 0.11 -5.82
CA ILE A 281 -21.24 -0.40 -6.05
C ILE A 281 -21.23 -1.90 -5.86
N VAL A 282 -21.99 -2.37 -4.88
CA VAL A 282 -22.17 -3.78 -4.57
C VAL A 282 -23.53 -4.22 -5.07
N THR A 283 -23.57 -5.26 -5.89
CA THR A 283 -24.82 -5.88 -6.32
C THR A 283 -24.90 -7.28 -5.76
N ALA A 284 -26.02 -7.66 -5.16
CA ALA A 284 -26.23 -8.98 -4.59
C ALA A 284 -27.64 -9.48 -4.84
N ASP A 285 -27.81 -10.79 -5.00
CA ASP A 285 -29.12 -11.42 -5.07
C ASP A 285 -29.63 -11.68 -3.66
N ILE A 286 -30.84 -11.19 -3.37
CA ILE A 286 -31.50 -11.44 -2.08
C ILE A 286 -32.32 -12.71 -2.19
N ILE A 287 -32.00 -13.69 -1.36
CA ILE A 287 -32.61 -15.01 -1.35
C ILE A 287 -33.36 -15.20 -0.03
N SER A 288 -34.64 -15.59 -0.13
CA SER A 288 -35.42 -16.00 1.04
C SER A 288 -35.03 -17.40 1.49
N LEU A 289 -34.83 -17.54 2.80
CA LEU A 289 -34.70 -18.81 3.48
C LEU A 289 -36.10 -19.29 3.91
N VAL A 290 -36.51 -20.45 3.41
CA VAL A 290 -37.72 -21.14 3.88
C VAL A 290 -37.26 -22.42 4.56
N PHE A 291 -37.59 -22.57 5.85
CA PHE A 291 -37.07 -23.64 6.72
C PHE A 291 -35.54 -23.75 6.73
N GLY A 292 -34.83 -22.62 6.67
CA GLY A 292 -33.35 -22.59 6.66
C GLY A 292 -32.72 -22.97 5.32
N THR A 293 -33.50 -23.24 4.27
CA THR A 293 -32.98 -23.53 2.92
C THR A 293 -33.23 -22.37 1.96
N PRO A 294 -32.24 -21.98 1.12
CA PRO A 294 -32.41 -20.92 0.14
C PRO A 294 -33.38 -21.36 -0.96
N MET A 295 -34.60 -20.82 -1.00
CA MET A 295 -35.66 -21.30 -1.89
C MET A 295 -36.05 -20.35 -3.02
N LEU A 296 -35.92 -19.03 -2.83
CA LEU A 296 -36.43 -18.06 -3.80
C LEU A 296 -35.59 -16.79 -3.86
N LYS A 297 -35.13 -16.41 -5.06
CA LYS A 297 -34.57 -15.07 -5.33
C LYS A 297 -35.71 -14.05 -5.25
N LEU A 298 -35.70 -13.24 -4.21
CA LEU A 298 -36.67 -12.17 -3.98
C LEU A 298 -36.38 -10.95 -4.86
N GLY A 299 -35.12 -10.68 -5.14
CA GLY A 299 -34.71 -9.52 -5.92
C GLY A 299 -33.20 -9.36 -5.98
N THR A 300 -32.77 -8.22 -6.50
CA THR A 300 -31.36 -7.83 -6.54
C THR A 300 -31.19 -6.53 -5.77
N ALA A 301 -30.35 -6.56 -4.74
CA ALA A 301 -29.96 -5.37 -3.99
C ALA A 301 -28.76 -4.71 -4.66
N THR A 302 -28.78 -3.37 -4.73
CA THR A 302 -27.67 -2.55 -5.17
C THR A 302 -27.35 -1.57 -4.04
N THR A 303 -26.16 -1.71 -3.47
CA THR A 303 -25.65 -0.89 -2.38
C THR A 303 -24.54 0.02 -2.90
N THR A 304 -24.69 1.32 -2.66
CA THR A 304 -23.69 2.34 -2.97
C THR A 304 -22.89 2.64 -1.72
N ILE A 305 -21.56 2.56 -1.82
CA ILE A 305 -20.65 2.64 -0.70
C ILE A 305 -19.59 3.70 -0.98
N SER A 306 -19.37 4.56 0.01
CA SER A 306 -18.27 5.52 0.01
C SER A 306 -17.18 5.04 0.97
N PRO A 307 -15.94 4.80 0.49
CA PRO A 307 -14.82 4.55 1.39
C PRO A 307 -14.50 5.82 2.19
N GLN A 308 -14.10 5.64 3.44
CA GLN A 308 -13.80 6.69 4.40
C GLN A 308 -12.64 6.26 5.30
N ALA A 309 -12.02 7.23 5.96
CA ALA A 309 -11.03 6.98 7.01
C ALA A 309 -11.59 7.44 8.35
N THR A 310 -11.49 6.63 9.39
CA THR A 310 -11.91 7.01 10.75
C THR A 310 -11.07 6.30 11.79
N GLY A 311 -10.48 7.07 12.71
CA GLY A 311 -9.62 6.52 13.76
C GLY A 311 -8.37 5.82 13.22
N GLY A 312 -7.81 6.30 12.11
CA GLY A 312 -6.64 5.71 11.47
C GLY A 312 -6.91 4.43 10.67
N LYS A 313 -8.18 4.07 10.43
CA LYS A 313 -8.59 2.82 9.77
C LYS A 313 -9.47 3.09 8.57
N LEU A 314 -9.46 2.17 7.60
CA LEU A 314 -10.43 2.16 6.51
C LEU A 314 -11.81 1.82 7.06
N ARG A 315 -12.80 2.63 6.70
CA ARG A 315 -14.21 2.35 6.89
C ARG A 315 -14.95 2.45 5.57
N LEU A 316 -15.95 1.60 5.41
CA LEU A 316 -16.85 1.60 4.28
C LEU A 316 -18.19 2.13 4.77
N HIS A 317 -18.59 3.32 4.32
CA HIS A 317 -19.88 3.90 4.66
C HIS A 317 -20.91 3.55 3.59
N VAL A 318 -22.09 3.09 4.01
CA VAL A 318 -23.16 2.74 3.09
C VAL A 318 -24.06 3.96 2.86
N ASP A 319 -23.98 4.56 1.68
CA ASP A 319 -24.76 5.75 1.35
C ASP A 319 -26.23 5.42 1.08
N GLN A 320 -26.48 4.35 0.32
CA GLN A 320 -27.81 3.96 -0.10
C GLN A 320 -27.86 2.47 -0.44
N THR A 321 -28.96 1.81 -0.09
CA THR A 321 -29.29 0.47 -0.58
C THR A 321 -30.63 0.49 -1.30
N ARG A 322 -30.66 -0.02 -2.54
CA ARG A 322 -31.88 -0.19 -3.32
C ARG A 322 -32.16 -1.66 -3.55
N LEU A 323 -33.41 -2.08 -3.40
CA LEU A 323 -33.85 -3.43 -3.73
C LEU A 323 -34.71 -3.39 -4.99
N ASN A 324 -34.29 -4.13 -6.01
CA ASN A 324 -35.02 -4.30 -7.25
C ASN A 324 -35.74 -5.65 -7.25
N ILE A 325 -37.07 -5.62 -7.34
CA ILE A 325 -37.94 -6.79 -7.44
C ILE A 325 -38.72 -6.66 -8.73
N LEU A 326 -38.36 -7.45 -9.73
CA LEU A 326 -38.92 -7.37 -11.09
C LEU A 326 -38.79 -5.92 -11.64
N ILE A 327 -39.91 -5.21 -11.78
CA ILE A 327 -39.98 -3.84 -12.31
C ILE A 327 -40.03 -2.76 -11.21
N PHE A 328 -40.04 -3.15 -9.93
CA PHE A 328 -40.16 -2.23 -8.81
C PHE A 328 -38.81 -2.03 -8.11
N THR A 329 -38.51 -0.79 -7.75
CA THR A 329 -37.32 -0.40 -6.98
C THR A 329 -37.76 0.20 -5.66
N PHE A 330 -37.22 -0.31 -4.55
CA PHE A 330 -37.49 0.16 -3.19
C PHE A 330 -36.21 0.68 -2.56
N ASN A 331 -36.30 1.78 -1.80
CA ASN A 331 -35.22 2.18 -0.91
C ASN A 331 -35.24 1.27 0.31
N ALA A 332 -34.10 0.64 0.58
CA ALA A 332 -33.89 -0.32 1.66
C ALA A 332 -32.88 0.22 2.68
N ASP A 333 -32.86 1.54 2.88
CA ASP A 333 -31.85 2.23 3.69
C ASP A 333 -31.87 1.84 5.17
N ASN A 334 -32.98 1.26 5.64
CA ASN A 334 -33.09 0.67 6.97
C ASN A 334 -32.04 -0.44 7.22
N TYR A 335 -31.47 -1.05 6.17
CA TYR A 335 -30.41 -2.07 6.27
C TYR A 335 -28.99 -1.50 6.17
N ASN A 336 -28.82 -0.20 5.87
CA ASN A 336 -27.50 0.39 5.59
C ASN A 336 -26.54 0.23 6.78
N GLN A 337 -27.00 0.44 8.00
CA GLN A 337 -26.17 0.27 9.21
C GLN A 337 -25.68 -1.18 9.40
N GLN A 338 -26.54 -2.15 9.12
CA GLN A 338 -26.19 -3.56 9.27
C GLN A 338 -25.18 -4.00 8.20
N ILE A 339 -25.41 -3.58 6.95
CA ILE A 339 -24.49 -3.84 5.84
C ILE A 339 -23.14 -3.15 6.13
N GLU A 340 -23.16 -1.92 6.61
CA GLU A 340 -21.97 -1.17 7.02
C GLU A 340 -21.18 -1.92 8.12
N GLN A 341 -21.86 -2.43 9.15
CA GLN A 341 -21.21 -3.18 10.23
C GLN A 341 -20.55 -4.46 9.70
N ALA A 342 -21.26 -5.23 8.86
CA ALA A 342 -20.73 -6.47 8.31
C ALA A 342 -19.56 -6.25 7.34
N LEU A 343 -19.62 -5.18 6.52
CA LEU A 343 -18.52 -4.83 5.64
C LEU A 343 -17.29 -4.34 6.41
N ASN A 344 -17.49 -3.52 7.46
CA ASN A 344 -16.40 -3.01 8.27
C ASN A 344 -15.74 -4.09 9.13
N SER A 345 -16.48 -5.10 9.59
CA SER A 345 -15.89 -6.24 10.32
C SER A 345 -14.99 -7.08 9.42
N GLN A 346 -15.36 -7.25 8.15
CA GLN A 346 -14.62 -8.07 7.16
C GLN A 346 -13.47 -7.31 6.48
N ILE A 347 -13.71 -6.08 6.02
CA ILE A 347 -12.77 -5.33 5.16
C ILE A 347 -11.98 -4.29 5.95
N GLY A 348 -12.64 -3.57 6.87
CA GLY A 348 -12.01 -2.49 7.64
C GLY A 348 -10.85 -2.98 8.52
N ASN A 349 -10.83 -4.26 8.89
CA ASN A 349 -9.75 -4.87 9.66
C ASN A 349 -8.61 -5.43 8.81
N ALA A 350 -8.83 -5.73 7.54
CA ALA A 350 -7.85 -6.37 6.67
C ALA A 350 -6.66 -5.47 6.29
N ILE A 351 -6.84 -4.13 6.33
CA ILE A 351 -5.85 -3.15 5.84
C ILE A 351 -5.11 -2.43 6.98
N ASN A 352 -5.37 -2.76 8.25
CA ASN A 352 -4.76 -2.07 9.41
C ASN A 352 -3.35 -2.56 9.81
N ASN A 353 -2.74 -3.46 9.04
CA ASN A 353 -1.42 -4.00 9.37
C ASN A 353 -0.36 -2.92 9.10
N GLY A 354 -0.01 -2.10 10.11
CA GLY A 354 1.12 -1.16 10.05
C GLY A 354 0.88 0.14 9.25
N LEU A 355 -0.34 0.35 8.76
CA LEU A 355 -0.78 1.56 8.05
C LEU A 355 -1.74 2.35 8.94
N THR A 356 -1.48 3.65 9.10
CA THR A 356 -2.46 4.60 9.64
C THR A 356 -3.11 5.31 8.47
N ILE A 357 -4.43 5.15 8.30
CA ILE A 357 -5.18 5.67 7.17
C ILE A 357 -5.84 7.01 7.54
N ASP A 358 -5.49 8.05 6.81
CA ASP A 358 -5.99 9.43 6.98
C ASP A 358 -7.11 9.77 6.01
N SER A 359 -7.08 9.21 4.80
CA SER A 359 -8.18 9.31 3.84
C SER A 359 -8.28 8.07 2.96
N ALA A 360 -9.48 7.82 2.45
CA ALA A 360 -9.76 6.71 1.56
C ALA A 360 -10.76 7.19 0.50
N ARG A 361 -10.52 6.84 -0.78
CA ARG A 361 -11.39 7.23 -1.89
C ARG A 361 -11.24 6.29 -3.07
N MET A 362 -12.26 6.22 -3.93
CA MET A 362 -12.11 5.55 -5.22
C MET A 362 -11.48 6.50 -6.25
N GLY A 363 -10.60 5.95 -7.08
CA GLY A 363 -9.99 6.62 -8.20
C GLY A 363 -8.82 7.55 -7.85
N PRO A 364 -8.20 8.16 -8.88
CA PRO A 364 -7.03 9.01 -8.73
C PRO A 364 -7.31 10.31 -7.98
N ASP A 365 -6.28 10.86 -7.36
CA ASP A 365 -6.27 12.21 -6.78
C ASP A 365 -5.25 13.14 -7.44
N THR A 366 -5.17 14.38 -6.95
CA THR A 366 -4.26 15.39 -7.50
C THR A 366 -2.79 15.09 -7.20
N LYS A 367 -2.51 14.20 -6.23
CA LYS A 367 -1.16 13.79 -5.82
C LYS A 367 -0.69 12.54 -6.55
N ILE A 368 -1.61 11.63 -6.88
CA ILE A 368 -1.43 10.33 -7.52
C ILE A 368 -2.43 10.23 -8.69
N PRO A 369 -2.24 11.02 -9.76
CA PRO A 369 -3.16 11.03 -10.91
C PRO A 369 -3.09 9.75 -11.74
N CYS A 370 -2.06 8.92 -11.58
CA CYS A 370 -1.89 7.67 -12.33
C CYS A 370 -2.65 6.48 -11.74
N ALA A 371 -3.23 6.61 -10.54
CA ALA A 371 -4.03 5.53 -9.94
C ALA A 371 -5.25 5.22 -10.81
N ALA A 372 -5.63 3.94 -10.90
CA ALA A 372 -6.74 3.55 -11.76
C ALA A 372 -8.07 4.13 -11.27
N ALA A 373 -8.98 4.49 -12.19
CA ALA A 373 -10.25 5.14 -11.84
C ALA A 373 -11.18 4.30 -10.95
N ASP A 374 -11.02 2.98 -10.99
CA ASP A 374 -11.77 1.98 -10.23
C ASP A 374 -10.98 1.42 -9.04
N SER A 375 -9.77 1.89 -8.80
CA SER A 375 -8.96 1.51 -7.63
C SER A 375 -9.41 2.23 -6.36
N LEU A 376 -9.12 1.64 -5.20
CA LEU A 376 -9.23 2.31 -3.90
C LEU A 376 -7.87 2.94 -3.57
N LEU A 377 -7.82 4.26 -3.53
CA LEU A 377 -6.66 5.03 -3.10
C LEU A 377 -6.79 5.39 -1.62
N LEU A 378 -5.80 4.99 -0.84
CA LEU A 378 -5.66 5.29 0.58
C LEU A 378 -4.49 6.26 0.76
N THR A 379 -4.67 7.27 1.59
CA THR A 379 -3.57 8.15 2.03
C THR A 379 -3.35 7.93 3.51
N GLY A 380 -2.10 7.92 3.92
CA GLY A 380 -1.79 7.64 5.32
C GLY A 380 -0.32 7.74 5.63
N SER A 381 0.07 7.07 6.71
CA SER A 381 1.46 6.92 7.10
C SER A 381 1.81 5.50 7.53
N ALA A 382 3.06 5.10 7.29
CA ALA A 382 3.65 3.89 7.86
C ALA A 382 5.11 4.13 8.23
N THR A 383 5.61 3.28 9.12
CA THR A 383 7.00 3.32 9.56
C THR A 383 7.91 2.60 8.57
N ILE A 384 8.75 3.34 7.86
CA ILE A 384 9.77 2.78 6.95
C ILE A 384 11.14 2.94 7.60
N ASN A 385 11.93 1.86 7.65
CA ASN A 385 13.27 1.82 8.27
C ASN A 385 14.37 1.67 7.23
#